data_AF-A0A257GVQ7-F1
#
_entry.id   AF-A0A257GVQ7-F1
#
_cell.length_a   1.000
_cell.length_b   1.000
_cell.length_c   1.000
_cell.angle_alpha   90.00
_cell.angle_beta   90.00
_cell.angle_gamma   90.00
#
_symmetry.space_group_name_H-M   'P 1'
#
loop_
_entity.id
_entity.type
_entity.pdbx_description
1 polymer ?
#
loop_
_entity_poly.entity_id
_entity_poly.type
_entity_poly.pdbx_seq_one_letter_code
_entity_poly.pdbx_strand_id
1 'polypeptide(L)'
;MAKDFSTMEDSNRSSNPSIHDISQPSRRTVLRGSLGALASNFLAPLGAVSAAALSACATTGNAASLLGFKSVPISTADVVLVPEGYSVQVIAPWGDPVGLSGEDHAFKPDASNTAAHQETQFGMHHDGMHYFAQEGSKSGLLAINHEYTDEGLLFPDGMTTWTADKVRKAQAAVGVSICEVEDKGGKWEVVKPSPWARRITANTRTQVSGPAAGHALMQTAADPKGTTIMGTLNNCASGITPWGTYLTAEENFINYFSGGDTMTAHEKRWGLKKGATGGGYRWHEHDARFDATKNPNEPNRFGWIVEIDPYNPSSTPIKRSALGRAA
;
A
#
# COMPACT_ATOMS: atom_id res chain seq x y z
N MET A 1 -10.92 -24.13 -8.65
CA MET A 1 -12.34 -23.91 -9.01
C MET A 1 -12.48 -22.47 -9.47
N ALA A 2 -13.11 -22.22 -10.62
CA ALA A 2 -13.43 -20.85 -11.02
C ALA A 2 -14.47 -20.27 -10.03
N LYS A 3 -14.32 -19.01 -9.66
CA LYS A 3 -15.25 -18.32 -8.75
C LYS A 3 -16.63 -18.24 -9.43
N ASP A 4 -17.68 -18.71 -8.76
CA ASP A 4 -19.05 -18.54 -9.23
C ASP A 4 -19.58 -17.17 -8.82
N PHE A 5 -19.52 -16.22 -9.76
CA PHE A 5 -19.94 -14.85 -9.55
C PHE A 5 -21.45 -14.70 -9.30
N SER A 6 -22.27 -15.71 -9.63
CA SER A 6 -23.72 -15.68 -9.36
C SER A 6 -24.08 -15.92 -7.90
N THR A 7 -23.13 -16.46 -7.13
CA THR A 7 -23.28 -16.77 -5.69
C THR A 7 -22.57 -15.77 -4.78
N MET A 8 -21.81 -14.84 -5.36
CA MET A 8 -21.21 -13.77 -4.57
C MET A 8 -22.25 -12.69 -4.30
N GLU A 9 -22.34 -12.28 -3.05
CA GLU A 9 -23.20 -11.19 -2.63
C GLU A 9 -22.78 -9.90 -3.35
N ASP A 10 -23.65 -9.38 -4.21
CA ASP A 10 -23.43 -8.07 -4.83
C ASP A 10 -23.71 -6.99 -3.79
N SER A 11 -22.66 -6.59 -3.07
CA SER A 11 -22.73 -5.53 -2.07
C SER A 11 -22.75 -4.13 -2.69
N ASN A 12 -22.55 -4.00 -4.01
CA ASN A 12 -22.51 -2.72 -4.71
C ASN A 12 -23.84 -2.44 -5.40
N ARG A 13 -24.74 -1.73 -4.71
CA ARG A 13 -26.05 -1.33 -5.23
C ARG A 13 -26.02 -0.11 -6.17
N SER A 14 -24.84 0.38 -6.57
CA SER A 14 -24.76 1.53 -7.46
C SER A 14 -25.27 1.17 -8.86
N SER A 15 -25.86 2.15 -9.55
CA SER A 15 -26.22 2.02 -10.97
C SER A 15 -25.04 2.29 -11.91
N ASN A 16 -23.81 2.31 -11.39
CA ASN A 16 -22.62 2.58 -12.19
C ASN A 16 -22.34 1.38 -13.09
N PRO A 17 -21.96 1.58 -14.36
CA PRO A 17 -21.54 0.51 -15.24
C PRO A 17 -20.37 -0.27 -14.63
N SER A 18 -20.39 -1.60 -14.72
CA SER A 18 -19.25 -2.42 -14.32
C SER A 18 -18.12 -2.27 -15.32
N ILE A 19 -16.89 -2.65 -14.93
CA ILE A 19 -15.74 -2.70 -15.86
C ILE A 19 -16.02 -3.61 -17.07
N HIS A 20 -16.90 -4.62 -16.91
CA HIS A 20 -17.31 -5.51 -17.99
C HIS A 20 -18.28 -4.86 -18.97
N ASP A 21 -19.07 -3.88 -18.51
CA ASP A 21 -20.03 -3.15 -19.36
C ASP A 21 -19.33 -2.07 -20.19
N ILE A 22 -18.23 -1.51 -19.69
CA ILE A 22 -17.48 -0.42 -20.36
C ILE A 22 -16.28 -0.92 -21.15
N SER A 23 -15.76 -2.11 -20.84
CA SER A 23 -14.68 -2.72 -21.63
C SER A 23 -15.26 -3.45 -22.83
N GLN A 24 -14.63 -3.30 -23.99
CA GLN A 24 -14.87 -4.16 -25.15
C GLN A 24 -13.75 -5.21 -25.22
N PRO A 25 -13.85 -6.35 -24.53
CA PRO A 25 -12.78 -7.33 -24.45
C PRO A 25 -12.77 -8.22 -25.71
N SER A 26 -12.92 -7.64 -26.90
CA SER A 26 -13.01 -8.37 -28.18
C SER A 26 -11.91 -9.42 -28.34
N ARG A 27 -10.67 -9.10 -27.92
CA ARG A 27 -9.56 -10.07 -27.85
C ARG A 27 -9.76 -11.22 -26.86
N ARG A 28 -10.31 -10.97 -25.67
CA ARG A 28 -10.60 -12.01 -24.67
C ARG A 28 -11.74 -12.92 -25.14
N THR A 29 -12.73 -12.33 -25.80
CA THR A 29 -13.85 -13.05 -26.44
C THR A 29 -13.34 -13.92 -27.60
N VAL A 30 -12.42 -13.41 -28.42
CA VAL A 30 -11.76 -14.19 -29.49
C VAL A 30 -10.92 -15.33 -28.91
N LEU A 31 -10.10 -15.10 -27.88
CA LEU A 31 -9.28 -16.15 -27.24
C LEU A 31 -10.12 -17.22 -26.53
N ARG A 32 -11.22 -16.85 -25.87
CA ARG A 32 -12.18 -17.81 -25.30
C ARG A 32 -12.93 -18.56 -26.40
N GLY A 33 -13.34 -17.84 -27.45
CA GLY A 33 -14.04 -18.40 -28.61
C GLY A 33 -13.17 -19.36 -29.41
N SER A 34 -11.87 -19.10 -29.55
CA SER A 34 -10.94 -19.98 -30.26
C SER A 34 -10.63 -21.25 -29.46
N LEU A 35 -10.54 -21.18 -28.13
CA LEU A 35 -10.48 -22.39 -27.28
C LEU A 35 -11.78 -23.22 -27.37
N GLY A 36 -12.95 -22.57 -27.41
CA GLY A 36 -14.24 -23.25 -27.60
C GLY A 36 -14.37 -23.90 -28.97
N ALA A 37 -13.89 -23.25 -30.03
CA ALA A 37 -13.88 -23.76 -31.40
C ALA A 37 -12.97 -24.99 -31.57
N LEU A 38 -11.85 -25.04 -30.84
CA LEU A 38 -10.97 -26.21 -30.81
C LEU A 38 -11.59 -27.40 -30.08
N ALA A 39 -12.40 -27.15 -29.04
CA ALA A 39 -13.14 -28.19 -28.33
C ALA A 39 -14.35 -28.72 -29.13
N SER A 40 -15.00 -27.87 -29.94
CA SER A 40 -16.15 -28.30 -30.77
C SER A 40 -15.78 -29.27 -31.91
N ASN A 41 -14.53 -29.27 -32.38
CA ASN A 41 -14.08 -30.23 -33.39
C ASN A 41 -13.96 -31.68 -32.86
N PHE A 42 -14.00 -31.89 -31.55
CA PHE A 42 -14.00 -33.22 -30.93
C PHE A 42 -15.41 -33.78 -30.63
N LEU A 43 -16.48 -33.00 -30.80
CA LEU A 43 -17.86 -33.37 -30.43
C LEU A 43 -18.88 -33.16 -31.58
N ALA A 44 -18.40 -33.19 -32.82
CA ALA A 44 -19.12 -32.73 -34.00
C ALA A 44 -20.48 -33.39 -34.37
N PRO A 45 -20.98 -34.53 -33.82
CA PRO A 45 -22.29 -35.03 -34.28
C PRO A 45 -23.54 -34.45 -33.59
N LEU A 46 -23.49 -33.63 -32.52
CA LEU A 46 -24.71 -33.29 -31.75
C LEU A 46 -24.94 -31.80 -31.44
N GLY A 47 -24.17 -30.87 -32.00
CA GLY A 47 -24.17 -29.47 -31.57
C GLY A 47 -25.11 -28.49 -32.31
N ALA A 48 -25.90 -28.94 -33.29
CA ALA A 48 -26.57 -28.03 -34.23
C ALA A 48 -27.79 -27.25 -33.68
N VAL A 49 -28.13 -27.38 -32.39
CA VAL A 49 -29.37 -26.77 -31.83
C VAL A 49 -29.10 -25.67 -30.78
N SER A 50 -27.85 -25.47 -30.34
CA SER A 50 -27.57 -24.53 -29.23
C SER A 50 -27.11 -23.13 -29.66
N ALA A 51 -26.84 -22.89 -30.95
CA ALA A 51 -26.30 -21.62 -31.42
C ALA A 51 -27.35 -20.49 -31.56
N ALA A 52 -28.65 -20.81 -31.56
CA ALA A 52 -29.71 -19.83 -31.77
C ALA A 52 -30.27 -19.21 -30.47
N ALA A 53 -29.99 -19.78 -29.29
CA ALA A 53 -30.62 -19.37 -28.04
C ALA A 53 -29.84 -18.31 -27.22
N LEU A 54 -28.63 -17.92 -27.64
CA LEU A 54 -27.77 -16.97 -26.90
C LEU A 54 -27.68 -15.58 -27.55
N SER A 55 -28.34 -15.33 -28.68
CA SER A 55 -28.30 -14.02 -29.36
C SER A 55 -29.36 -13.01 -28.89
N ALA A 56 -30.21 -13.36 -27.92
CA ALA A 56 -31.37 -12.53 -27.54
C ALA A 56 -31.20 -11.65 -26.28
N CYS A 57 -30.05 -11.68 -25.60
CA CYS A 57 -29.84 -10.91 -24.36
C CYS A 57 -28.77 -9.80 -24.46
N ALA A 58 -28.23 -9.52 -25.64
CA ALA A 58 -27.28 -8.42 -25.82
C ALA A 58 -28.01 -7.17 -26.33
N THR A 59 -28.61 -6.40 -25.42
CA THR A 59 -28.89 -4.99 -25.71
C THR A 59 -27.54 -4.28 -25.87
N THR A 60 -27.14 -4.01 -27.11
CA THR A 60 -26.01 -3.12 -27.41
C THR A 60 -26.44 -1.69 -27.09
N GLY A 61 -26.27 -1.30 -25.82
CA GLY A 61 -26.43 0.07 -25.40
C GLY A 61 -25.43 0.94 -26.17
N ASN A 62 -25.95 1.85 -26.99
CA ASN A 62 -25.18 2.79 -27.79
C ASN A 62 -24.68 3.97 -26.91
N ALA A 63 -24.10 3.65 -25.75
CA ALA A 63 -23.45 4.63 -24.90
C ALA A 63 -22.14 5.05 -25.56
N ALA A 64 -21.87 6.34 -25.61
CA ALA A 64 -20.56 6.84 -26.03
C ALA A 64 -19.47 6.15 -25.19
N SER A 65 -18.43 5.64 -25.86
CA SER A 65 -17.31 5.00 -25.17
C SER A 65 -16.73 5.98 -24.16
N LEU A 66 -16.78 5.62 -22.87
CA LEU A 66 -16.06 6.35 -21.81
C LEU A 66 -14.55 6.31 -22.03
N LEU A 67 -14.06 5.36 -22.85
CA LEU A 67 -12.66 5.21 -23.20
C LEU A 67 -12.34 6.10 -24.41
N GLY A 68 -11.71 7.25 -24.14
CA GLY A 68 -11.30 8.24 -25.15
C GLY A 68 -9.87 8.07 -25.69
N PHE A 69 -9.20 6.95 -25.39
CA PHE A 69 -7.81 6.70 -25.80
C PHE A 69 -7.66 5.33 -26.47
N LYS A 70 -6.64 5.19 -27.31
CA LYS A 70 -6.26 3.91 -27.92
C LYS A 70 -5.47 3.06 -26.91
N SER A 71 -5.83 1.79 -26.79
CA SER A 71 -5.09 0.83 -25.95
C SER A 71 -3.60 0.81 -26.29
N VAL A 72 -2.76 0.83 -25.25
CA VAL A 72 -1.30 0.72 -25.34
C VAL A 72 -0.89 -0.76 -25.53
N PRO A 73 0.11 -1.09 -26.36
CA PRO A 73 0.62 -2.45 -26.51
C PRO A 73 1.40 -2.92 -25.25
N ILE A 74 1.44 -4.23 -25.05
CA ILE A 74 2.30 -4.84 -24.02
C ILE A 74 3.77 -4.59 -24.39
N SER A 75 4.60 -4.30 -23.40
CA SER A 75 6.05 -4.08 -23.54
C SER A 75 6.79 -4.67 -22.35
N THR A 76 8.07 -4.97 -22.53
CA THR A 76 9.02 -5.36 -21.49
C THR A 76 10.15 -4.32 -21.33
N ALA A 77 10.03 -3.16 -21.97
CA ALA A 77 10.99 -2.07 -21.81
C ALA A 77 10.84 -1.42 -20.42
N ASP A 78 11.94 -0.99 -19.83
CA ASP A 78 11.99 -0.30 -18.53
C ASP A 78 11.60 1.18 -18.67
N VAL A 79 10.38 1.42 -19.15
CA VAL A 79 9.77 2.74 -19.36
C VAL A 79 8.27 2.68 -19.13
N VAL A 80 7.66 3.79 -18.73
CA VAL A 80 6.19 3.90 -18.67
C VAL A 80 5.65 4.28 -20.05
N LEU A 81 4.91 3.38 -20.68
CA LEU A 81 4.22 3.64 -21.95
C LEU A 81 2.79 4.13 -21.69
N VAL A 82 2.45 5.28 -22.26
CA VAL A 82 1.12 5.91 -22.17
C VAL A 82 0.49 6.07 -23.55
N PRO A 83 -0.85 6.29 -23.64
CA PRO A 83 -1.52 6.53 -24.92
C PRO A 83 -1.00 7.78 -25.64
N GLU A 84 -1.25 7.86 -26.95
CA GLU A 84 -0.94 9.06 -27.74
C GLU A 84 -1.62 10.30 -27.15
N GLY A 85 -0.88 11.41 -27.05
CA GLY A 85 -1.33 12.66 -26.43
C GLY A 85 -1.21 12.72 -24.90
N TYR A 86 -0.77 11.65 -24.24
CA TYR A 86 -0.50 11.63 -22.79
C TYR A 86 0.99 11.77 -22.50
N SER A 87 1.31 12.23 -21.28
CA SER A 87 2.66 12.32 -20.74
C SER A 87 2.71 11.74 -19.33
N VAL A 88 3.92 11.42 -18.88
CA VAL A 88 4.21 10.96 -17.51
C VAL A 88 5.21 11.91 -16.89
N GLN A 89 5.03 12.21 -15.61
CA GLN A 89 5.94 13.02 -14.81
C GLN A 89 6.18 12.33 -13.46
N VAL A 90 7.44 12.31 -13.01
CA VAL A 90 7.79 11.90 -11.65
C VAL A 90 7.60 13.10 -10.70
N ILE A 91 6.90 12.89 -9.59
CA ILE A 91 6.56 13.95 -8.62
C ILE A 91 7.30 13.76 -7.30
N ALA A 92 7.25 12.55 -6.73
CA ALA A 92 7.81 12.24 -5.42
C ALA A 92 8.57 10.90 -5.49
N PRO A 93 9.83 10.88 -5.95
CA PRO A 93 10.63 9.65 -5.94
C PRO A 93 11.11 9.33 -4.51
N TRP A 94 11.38 8.05 -4.24
CA TRP A 94 12.02 7.63 -2.98
C TRP A 94 13.31 8.42 -2.73
N GLY A 95 13.51 8.87 -1.48
CA GLY A 95 14.74 9.53 -1.07
C GLY A 95 14.78 11.02 -1.33
N ASP A 96 13.83 11.58 -2.08
CA ASP A 96 13.70 13.04 -2.19
C ASP A 96 13.13 13.63 -0.88
N PRO A 97 13.51 14.87 -0.50
CA PRO A 97 12.93 15.54 0.67
C PRO A 97 11.41 15.69 0.55
N VAL A 98 10.66 15.38 1.62
CA VAL A 98 9.20 15.54 1.61
C VAL A 98 8.73 16.99 1.82
N GLY A 99 9.66 17.90 2.11
CA GLY A 99 9.39 19.33 2.31
C GLY A 99 9.37 19.82 3.75
N LEU A 100 9.92 19.06 4.71
CA LEU A 100 10.12 19.54 6.08
C LEU A 100 11.04 20.77 6.07
N SER A 101 10.69 21.79 6.87
CA SER A 101 11.47 23.03 6.94
C SER A 101 12.89 22.79 7.45
N GLY A 102 13.88 23.21 6.67
CA GLY A 102 15.31 23.05 6.97
C GLY A 102 15.87 21.66 6.66
N GLU A 103 15.05 20.75 6.12
CA GLU A 103 15.41 19.37 5.83
C GLU A 103 15.32 19.11 4.32
N ASP A 104 16.42 19.40 3.61
CA ASP A 104 16.50 19.36 2.14
C ASP A 104 17.55 18.38 1.61
N HIS A 105 18.01 17.45 2.47
CA HIS A 105 19.01 16.45 2.13
C HIS A 105 18.65 15.67 0.86
N ALA A 106 19.45 15.84 -0.19
CA ALA A 106 19.27 15.11 -1.44
C ALA A 106 19.43 13.60 -1.26
N PHE A 107 18.73 12.84 -2.11
CA PHE A 107 18.98 11.43 -2.28
C PHE A 107 20.42 11.19 -2.73
N LYS A 108 21.09 10.22 -2.11
CA LYS A 108 22.43 9.79 -2.47
C LYS A 108 22.35 8.39 -3.11
N PRO A 109 22.68 8.26 -4.40
CA PRO A 109 22.55 6.99 -5.13
C PRO A 109 23.51 5.89 -4.64
N ASP A 110 24.50 6.24 -3.82
CA ASP A 110 25.39 5.29 -3.12
C ASP A 110 24.80 4.74 -1.82
N ALA A 111 23.52 5.05 -1.54
CA ALA A 111 22.79 4.66 -0.35
C ALA A 111 23.37 5.20 0.98
N SER A 112 24.26 6.20 0.95
CA SER A 112 24.92 6.74 2.15
C SER A 112 24.08 7.74 2.96
N ASN A 113 22.81 8.00 2.59
CA ASN A 113 21.88 8.73 3.47
C ASN A 113 21.76 8.00 4.83
N THR A 114 21.74 8.77 5.92
CA THR A 114 21.59 8.24 7.28
C THR A 114 20.13 7.93 7.59
N ALA A 115 19.85 7.29 8.72
CA ALA A 115 18.48 7.15 9.22
C ALA A 115 17.80 8.52 9.41
N ALA A 116 18.51 9.51 9.96
CA ALA A 116 17.98 10.86 10.15
C ALA A 116 17.63 11.55 8.82
N HIS A 117 18.46 11.41 7.78
CA HIS A 117 18.08 11.90 6.45
C HIS A 117 16.84 11.17 5.92
N GLN A 118 16.78 9.83 6.09
CA GLN A 118 15.64 9.06 5.62
C GLN A 118 14.33 9.42 6.37
N GLU A 119 14.39 9.87 7.62
CA GLU A 119 13.24 10.38 8.39
C GLU A 119 12.65 11.68 7.83
N THR A 120 13.33 12.35 6.90
CA THR A 120 12.86 13.59 6.25
C THR A 120 12.67 13.47 4.73
N GLN A 121 12.96 12.29 4.19
CA GLN A 121 12.81 11.95 2.77
C GLN A 121 11.58 11.07 2.51
N PHE A 122 11.10 10.98 1.28
CA PHE A 122 10.07 9.98 0.92
C PHE A 122 10.59 8.57 1.23
N GLY A 123 9.69 7.69 1.69
CA GLY A 123 10.02 6.30 1.97
C GLY A 123 10.15 5.44 0.70
N MET A 124 10.42 4.15 0.89
CA MET A 124 10.58 3.18 -0.19
C MET A 124 9.26 2.54 -0.56
N HIS A 125 9.16 2.09 -1.83
CA HIS A 125 8.03 1.31 -2.34
C HIS A 125 6.69 1.97 -2.04
N HIS A 126 6.45 3.09 -2.73
CA HIS A 126 5.20 3.83 -2.62
C HIS A 126 4.03 2.92 -3.00
N ASP A 127 2.97 2.95 -2.20
CA ASP A 127 1.78 2.13 -2.42
C ASP A 127 0.51 3.00 -2.34
N GLY A 128 -0.47 2.61 -1.53
CA GLY A 128 -1.73 3.33 -1.36
C GLY A 128 -1.51 4.81 -1.16
N MET A 129 -2.29 5.63 -1.87
CA MET A 129 -2.16 7.08 -1.81
C MET A 129 -3.50 7.78 -1.98
N HIS A 130 -3.58 9.04 -1.54
CA HIS A 130 -4.71 9.91 -1.83
C HIS A 130 -4.29 11.37 -1.97
N TYR A 131 -4.95 12.10 -2.89
CA TYR A 131 -4.76 13.53 -3.10
C TYR A 131 -5.93 14.33 -2.50
N PHE A 132 -5.62 15.09 -1.45
CA PHE A 132 -6.52 16.00 -0.77
C PHE A 132 -6.43 17.38 -1.42
N ALA A 133 -7.35 17.64 -2.35
CA ALA A 133 -7.37 18.87 -3.14
C ALA A 133 -7.52 20.14 -2.28
N GLN A 134 -6.77 21.16 -2.65
CA GLN A 134 -6.87 22.54 -2.17
C GLN A 134 -6.96 23.48 -3.38
N GLU A 135 -7.38 24.72 -3.18
CA GLU A 135 -7.36 25.78 -4.21
C GLU A 135 -7.95 25.35 -5.57
N GLY A 136 -9.11 24.67 -5.56
CA GLY A 136 -9.73 24.19 -6.80
C GLY A 136 -8.93 23.10 -7.53
N SER A 137 -8.18 22.27 -6.79
CA SER A 137 -7.26 21.23 -7.28
C SER A 137 -6.04 21.77 -8.04
N LYS A 138 -5.58 22.98 -7.69
CA LYS A 138 -4.31 23.54 -8.17
C LYS A 138 -3.16 23.31 -7.21
N SER A 139 -3.46 23.01 -5.96
CA SER A 139 -2.52 22.59 -4.93
C SER A 139 -3.21 21.57 -4.03
N GLY A 140 -2.48 20.85 -3.19
CA GLY A 140 -3.09 19.92 -2.24
C GLY A 140 -2.10 18.99 -1.58
N LEU A 141 -2.61 18.11 -0.71
CA LEU A 141 -1.78 17.19 0.04
C LEU A 141 -1.83 15.80 -0.59
N LEU A 142 -0.68 15.20 -0.82
CA LEU A 142 -0.54 13.78 -1.12
C LEU A 142 -0.19 13.05 0.16
N ALA A 143 -1.09 12.17 0.60
CA ALA A 143 -0.79 11.15 1.60
C ALA A 143 -0.40 9.87 0.85
N ILE A 144 0.80 9.35 1.12
CA ILE A 144 1.40 8.24 0.36
C ILE A 144 1.98 7.23 1.34
N ASN A 145 1.57 5.97 1.23
CA ASN A 145 2.14 4.86 1.97
C ASN A 145 3.51 4.46 1.43
N HIS A 146 4.36 3.92 2.31
CA HIS A 146 5.65 3.30 2.00
C HIS A 146 5.66 1.92 2.63
N GLU A 147 5.44 0.91 1.80
CA GLU A 147 5.05 -0.41 2.26
C GLU A 147 6.23 -1.20 2.84
N TYR A 148 7.33 -1.28 2.09
CA TYR A 148 8.48 -2.09 2.48
C TYR A 148 9.80 -1.46 2.02
N THR A 149 10.90 -2.13 2.34
CA THR A 149 12.25 -1.74 1.91
C THR A 149 12.86 -2.83 1.03
N ASP A 150 13.60 -2.42 0.00
CA ASP A 150 14.62 -3.27 -0.60
C ASP A 150 15.94 -3.00 0.13
N GLU A 151 16.23 -3.85 1.11
CA GLU A 151 17.39 -3.70 1.98
C GLU A 151 18.73 -3.83 1.21
N GLY A 152 18.72 -4.47 0.03
CA GLY A 152 19.89 -4.53 -0.86
C GLY A 152 20.22 -3.19 -1.51
N LEU A 153 19.21 -2.35 -1.75
CA LEU A 153 19.36 -1.01 -2.31
C LEU A 153 19.44 0.08 -1.23
N LEU A 154 18.95 -0.19 -0.02
CA LEU A 154 18.88 0.79 1.05
C LEU A 154 20.23 1.07 1.74
N PHE A 155 21.20 0.17 1.62
CA PHE A 155 22.48 0.25 2.33
C PHE A 155 23.70 0.23 1.39
N PRO A 156 24.79 0.96 1.70
CA PRO A 156 25.98 1.02 0.85
C PRO A 156 26.64 -0.35 0.56
N ASP A 157 26.62 -1.25 1.54
CA ASP A 157 27.12 -2.63 1.47
C ASP A 157 25.98 -3.66 1.37
N GLY A 158 24.78 -3.19 0.98
CA GLY A 158 23.56 -3.98 0.85
C GLY A 158 23.24 -4.79 2.11
N MET A 159 22.90 -6.05 1.90
CA MET A 159 22.46 -6.99 2.94
C MET A 159 23.56 -7.51 3.86
N THR A 160 24.82 -7.15 3.60
CA THR A 160 25.95 -7.53 4.47
C THR A 160 25.91 -6.72 5.78
N THR A 161 26.56 -7.18 6.84
CA THR A 161 26.74 -6.43 8.11
C THR A 161 25.50 -5.67 8.63
N TRP A 162 24.67 -6.32 9.45
CA TRP A 162 23.55 -5.64 10.09
C TRP A 162 24.00 -4.84 11.32
N THR A 163 23.41 -3.65 11.49
CA THR A 163 23.68 -2.73 12.60
C THR A 163 22.38 -2.08 13.06
N ALA A 164 22.39 -1.48 14.25
CA ALA A 164 21.26 -0.69 14.75
C ALA A 164 20.94 0.49 13.82
N ASP A 165 21.94 1.12 13.21
CA ASP A 165 21.73 2.24 12.29
C ASP A 165 21.07 1.81 10.98
N LYS A 166 21.41 0.63 10.45
CA LYS A 166 20.70 0.04 9.31
C LYS A 166 19.23 -0.22 9.63
N VAL A 167 18.98 -0.84 10.79
CA VAL A 167 17.60 -1.09 11.26
C VAL A 167 16.83 0.22 11.42
N ARG A 168 17.44 1.26 12.01
CA ARG A 168 16.81 2.58 12.13
C ARG A 168 16.50 3.20 10.77
N LYS A 169 17.41 3.10 9.80
CA LYS A 169 17.18 3.62 8.45
C LYS A 169 16.05 2.87 7.74
N ALA A 170 15.99 1.53 7.85
CA ALA A 170 14.88 0.73 7.32
C ALA A 170 13.54 1.10 7.97
N GLN A 171 13.51 1.26 9.29
CA GLN A 171 12.34 1.72 10.03
C GLN A 171 11.88 3.13 9.60
N ALA A 172 12.83 4.00 9.26
CA ALA A 172 12.56 5.34 8.73
C ALA A 172 12.10 5.35 7.26
N ALA A 173 12.33 4.27 6.50
CA ALA A 173 11.99 4.18 5.08
C ALA A 173 10.56 3.64 4.83
N VAL A 174 9.89 3.07 5.83
CA VAL A 174 8.48 2.64 5.74
C VAL A 174 7.53 3.67 6.37
N GLY A 175 6.23 3.45 6.27
CA GLY A 175 5.21 4.26 6.93
C GLY A 175 4.37 5.09 5.94
N VAL A 176 4.27 6.40 6.19
CA VAL A 176 3.50 7.34 5.36
C VAL A 176 4.28 8.65 5.18
N SER A 177 4.23 9.23 3.99
CA SER A 177 4.56 10.64 3.75
C SER A 177 3.28 11.45 3.56
N ILE A 178 3.22 12.62 4.18
CA ILE A 178 2.34 13.72 3.76
C ILE A 178 3.23 14.76 3.11
N CYS A 179 2.97 15.11 1.85
CA CYS A 179 3.64 16.22 1.17
C CYS A 179 2.59 17.12 0.51
N GLU A 180 2.93 18.40 0.38
CA GLU A 180 2.14 19.33 -0.42
C GLU A 180 2.66 19.33 -1.85
N VAL A 181 1.74 19.36 -2.82
CA VAL A 181 2.05 19.47 -4.24
C VAL A 181 1.23 20.57 -4.89
N GLU A 182 1.81 21.22 -5.89
CA GLU A 182 1.17 22.31 -6.64
C GLU A 182 1.38 22.17 -8.16
N ASP A 183 0.38 22.60 -8.93
CA ASP A 183 0.40 22.70 -10.38
C ASP A 183 1.04 24.03 -10.81
N LYS A 184 2.25 23.97 -11.35
CA LYS A 184 2.94 25.09 -11.99
C LYS A 184 2.87 24.96 -13.51
N GLY A 185 1.76 25.44 -14.07
CA GLY A 185 1.61 25.54 -15.53
C GLY A 185 1.56 24.18 -16.24
N GLY A 186 0.89 23.20 -15.64
CA GLY A 186 0.75 21.83 -16.12
C GLY A 186 1.81 20.86 -15.59
N LYS A 187 2.72 21.32 -14.71
CA LYS A 187 3.73 20.49 -14.05
C LYS A 187 3.52 20.48 -12.55
N TRP A 188 3.39 19.28 -11.98
CA TRP A 188 3.20 19.11 -10.56
C TRP A 188 4.54 19.06 -9.83
N GLU A 189 4.69 19.83 -8.76
CA GLU A 189 5.92 19.88 -7.96
C GLU A 189 5.61 19.71 -6.48
N VAL A 190 6.53 19.09 -5.74
CA VAL A 190 6.48 19.06 -4.27
C VAL A 190 6.87 20.42 -3.71
N VAL A 191 6.03 20.99 -2.86
CA VAL A 191 6.26 22.28 -2.19
C VAL A 191 7.26 22.09 -1.04
N LYS A 192 8.36 22.85 -1.08
CA LYS A 192 9.45 22.77 -0.11
C LYS A 192 9.95 24.18 0.26
N PRO A 193 9.91 24.60 1.54
CA PRO A 193 9.29 23.90 2.66
C PRO A 193 7.75 23.98 2.59
N SER A 194 7.07 22.96 3.12
CA SER A 194 5.61 22.97 3.30
C SER A 194 5.27 22.87 4.79
N PRO A 195 4.31 23.66 5.30
CA PRO A 195 3.83 23.53 6.68
C PRO A 195 3.11 22.21 6.92
N TRP A 196 2.72 21.48 5.88
CA TRP A 196 2.01 20.21 5.97
C TRP A 196 2.93 18.99 5.86
N ALA A 197 4.17 19.19 5.41
CA ALA A 197 5.11 18.11 5.15
C ALA A 197 5.38 17.29 6.41
N ARG A 198 5.27 15.97 6.30
CA ARG A 198 5.38 15.05 7.43
C ARG A 198 5.85 13.66 7.00
N ARG A 199 6.72 13.06 7.82
CA ARG A 199 6.96 11.62 7.82
C ARG A 199 6.35 10.96 9.04
N ILE A 200 5.71 9.83 8.80
CA ILE A 200 5.22 8.89 9.82
C ILE A 200 5.94 7.57 9.51
N THR A 201 6.67 7.02 10.48
CA THR A 201 7.58 5.89 10.28
C THR A 201 7.28 4.75 11.25
N ALA A 202 8.06 3.67 11.20
CA ALA A 202 7.98 2.57 12.17
C ALA A 202 8.41 2.99 13.60
N ASN A 203 8.86 4.24 13.80
CA ASN A 203 9.21 4.83 15.09
C ASN A 203 8.39 6.08 15.45
N THR A 204 7.39 6.48 14.66
CA THR A 204 6.50 7.59 15.04
C THR A 204 5.54 7.17 16.14
N ARG A 205 5.39 7.97 17.19
CA ARG A 205 4.39 7.70 18.23
C ARG A 205 2.98 7.64 17.62
N THR A 206 2.26 6.55 17.84
CA THR A 206 0.84 6.36 17.50
C THR A 206 0.04 6.05 18.77
N GLN A 207 -1.27 6.29 18.73
CA GLN A 207 -2.20 5.86 19.76
C GLN A 207 -3.06 4.70 19.25
N VAL A 208 -3.60 3.89 20.16
CA VAL A 208 -4.68 2.95 19.81
C VAL A 208 -5.98 3.41 20.45
N SER A 209 -7.05 3.35 19.67
CA SER A 209 -8.42 3.64 20.12
C SER A 209 -9.36 2.51 19.73
N GLY A 210 -10.53 2.45 20.36
CA GLY A 210 -11.52 1.39 20.20
C GLY A 210 -11.36 0.23 21.20
N PRO A 211 -12.11 -0.87 21.01
CA PRO A 211 -12.29 -1.91 22.02
C PRO A 211 -11.02 -2.64 22.49
N ALA A 212 -9.96 -2.68 21.68
CA ALA A 212 -8.71 -3.35 22.07
C ALA A 212 -7.75 -2.43 22.84
N ALA A 213 -8.00 -1.11 22.88
CA ALA A 213 -7.11 -0.17 23.56
C ALA A 213 -7.00 -0.50 25.06
N GLY A 214 -5.76 -0.67 25.53
CA GLY A 214 -5.44 -1.04 26.92
C GLY A 214 -5.72 -2.47 27.34
N HIS A 215 -6.19 -3.32 26.42
CA HIS A 215 -6.35 -4.75 26.65
C HIS A 215 -5.00 -5.40 27.01
N ALA A 216 -5.00 -6.45 27.84
CA ALA A 216 -3.78 -7.13 28.30
C ALA A 216 -2.85 -7.59 27.15
N LEU A 217 -3.42 -8.00 26.01
CA LEU A 217 -2.68 -8.39 24.80
C LEU A 217 -2.00 -7.22 24.06
N MET A 218 -2.34 -5.98 24.40
CA MET A 218 -1.75 -4.75 23.84
C MET A 218 -0.69 -4.13 24.76
N GLN A 219 -0.54 -4.66 25.97
CA GLN A 219 0.42 -4.15 26.96
C GLN A 219 1.80 -4.78 26.74
N THR A 220 2.84 -3.96 26.83
CA THR A 220 4.24 -4.39 26.80
C THR A 220 4.98 -3.79 27.99
N ALA A 221 6.22 -4.21 28.25
CA ALA A 221 7.03 -3.59 29.30
C ALA A 221 7.24 -2.08 29.07
N ALA A 222 7.36 -1.66 27.81
CA ALA A 222 7.57 -0.25 27.44
C ALA A 222 6.26 0.57 27.43
N ASP A 223 5.10 -0.08 27.32
CA ASP A 223 3.78 0.54 27.41
C ASP A 223 2.83 -0.34 28.23
N PRO A 224 2.91 -0.29 29.57
CA PRO A 224 2.06 -1.09 30.46
C PRO A 224 0.58 -0.71 30.38
N LYS A 225 0.25 0.47 29.82
CA LYS A 225 -1.13 0.90 29.62
C LYS A 225 -1.73 0.32 28.34
N GLY A 226 -0.93 -0.12 27.38
CA GLY A 226 -1.40 -0.69 26.11
C GLY A 226 -2.15 0.30 25.22
N THR A 227 -1.79 1.60 25.29
CA THR A 227 -2.47 2.68 24.56
C THR A 227 -1.56 3.47 23.63
N THR A 228 -0.24 3.24 23.68
CA THR A 228 0.75 3.96 22.86
C THR A 228 1.63 2.98 22.13
N ILE A 229 1.66 3.06 20.80
CA ILE A 229 2.42 2.15 19.94
C ILE A 229 3.43 2.95 19.14
N MET A 230 4.67 2.48 19.06
CA MET A 230 5.68 3.11 18.23
C MET A 230 5.55 2.58 16.80
N GLY A 231 5.03 3.45 15.95
CA GLY A 231 5.05 3.32 14.51
C GLY A 231 3.82 2.68 13.88
N THR A 232 3.83 2.80 12.56
CA THR A 232 3.07 2.00 11.60
C THR A 232 4.03 1.52 10.53
N LEU A 233 3.78 0.34 9.98
CA LEU A 233 4.69 -0.32 9.04
C LEU A 233 3.90 -1.26 8.13
N ASN A 234 4.51 -1.64 7.01
CA ASN A 234 3.85 -2.45 5.99
C ASN A 234 2.52 -1.85 5.53
N ASN A 235 2.57 -0.53 5.34
CA ASN A 235 1.48 0.30 4.89
C ASN A 235 1.20 0.00 3.41
N CYS A 236 0.20 -0.83 3.13
CA CYS A 236 -0.13 -1.32 1.79
C CYS A 236 -1.04 -0.32 1.05
N ALA A 237 -2.34 -0.57 1.02
CA ALA A 237 -3.33 0.30 0.37
C ALA A 237 -3.85 1.43 1.28
N SER A 238 -4.79 2.20 0.75
CA SER A 238 -5.35 3.37 1.41
C SER A 238 -6.86 3.48 1.33
N GLY A 239 -7.43 4.28 2.22
CA GLY A 239 -8.81 4.73 2.18
C GLY A 239 -8.91 6.19 2.59
N ILE A 240 -10.03 6.82 2.25
CA ILE A 240 -10.36 8.17 2.73
C ILE A 240 -11.67 8.18 3.46
N THR A 241 -11.73 9.01 4.49
CA THR A 241 -12.95 9.26 5.22
C THR A 241 -13.66 10.49 4.66
N PRO A 242 -15.00 10.55 4.72
CA PRO A 242 -15.75 11.73 4.31
C PRO A 242 -15.52 12.94 5.23
N TRP A 243 -14.84 12.77 6.38
CA TRP A 243 -14.44 13.85 7.29
C TRP A 243 -12.97 14.29 7.09
N GLY A 244 -12.34 13.89 5.98
CA GLY A 244 -11.07 14.47 5.54
C GLY A 244 -9.82 13.85 6.13
N THR A 245 -9.90 12.63 6.67
CA THR A 245 -8.73 11.88 7.16
C THR A 245 -8.32 10.77 6.21
N TYR A 246 -7.04 10.41 6.30
CA TYR A 246 -6.42 9.34 5.54
C TYR A 246 -6.40 8.05 6.36
N LEU A 247 -6.76 6.93 5.74
CA LEU A 247 -6.63 5.60 6.32
C LEU A 247 -5.49 4.86 5.61
N THR A 248 -4.52 4.40 6.38
CA THR A 248 -3.46 3.49 5.91
C THR A 248 -3.65 2.11 6.54
N ALA A 249 -3.33 1.05 5.81
CA ALA A 249 -3.54 -0.33 6.24
C ALA A 249 -2.21 -1.08 6.45
N GLU A 250 -2.00 -1.62 7.65
CA GLU A 250 -0.86 -2.50 7.93
C GLU A 250 -1.19 -3.93 7.44
N GLU A 251 -0.52 -4.42 6.40
CA GLU A 251 -0.83 -5.72 5.76
C GLU A 251 0.07 -6.85 6.30
N ASN A 252 1.23 -7.09 5.70
CA ASN A 252 2.15 -8.17 6.09
C ASN A 252 3.02 -7.81 7.29
N PHE A 253 2.47 -7.12 8.29
CA PHE A 253 3.20 -6.61 9.46
C PHE A 253 3.98 -7.71 10.20
N ILE A 254 3.49 -8.96 10.18
CA ILE A 254 4.12 -10.08 10.90
C ILE A 254 5.53 -10.38 10.37
N ASN A 255 5.80 -10.02 9.12
CA ASN A 255 7.08 -10.23 8.44
C ASN A 255 8.27 -9.53 9.12
N TYR A 256 8.01 -8.51 9.93
CA TYR A 256 9.04 -7.74 10.63
C TYR A 256 9.40 -8.33 12.00
N PHE A 257 8.63 -9.30 12.50
CA PHE A 257 8.80 -9.89 13.82
C PHE A 257 9.45 -11.27 13.76
N SER A 258 10.25 -11.58 14.77
CA SER A 258 10.90 -12.89 14.94
C SER A 258 10.37 -13.58 16.20
N GLY A 259 9.93 -14.81 16.06
CA GLY A 259 9.51 -15.70 17.15
C GLY A 259 10.62 -16.62 17.66
N GLY A 260 10.29 -17.40 18.68
CA GLY A 260 11.20 -18.41 19.25
C GLY A 260 11.17 -19.75 18.52
N ASP A 261 11.81 -20.76 19.11
CA ASP A 261 11.80 -22.13 18.58
C ASP A 261 10.43 -22.81 18.64
N THR A 262 9.56 -22.37 19.56
CA THR A 262 8.20 -22.88 19.71
C THR A 262 7.22 -21.72 19.74
N MET A 263 6.22 -21.77 18.87
CA MET A 263 5.16 -20.75 18.77
C MET A 263 3.83 -21.30 19.29
N THR A 264 3.09 -20.41 19.96
CA THR A 264 1.70 -20.60 20.37
C THR A 264 0.77 -20.73 19.16
N ALA A 265 -0.47 -21.19 19.39
CA ALA A 265 -1.49 -21.27 18.33
C ALA A 265 -1.82 -19.88 17.75
N HIS A 266 -1.84 -18.84 18.60
CA HIS A 266 -2.08 -17.46 18.17
C HIS A 266 -0.98 -16.95 17.25
N GLU A 267 0.29 -17.10 17.64
CA GLU A 267 1.43 -16.70 16.82
C GLU A 267 1.47 -17.44 15.48
N LYS A 268 1.20 -18.75 15.48
CA LYS A 268 1.11 -19.56 14.26
C LYS A 268 0.00 -19.10 13.33
N ARG A 269 -1.17 -18.74 13.88
CA ARG A 269 -2.30 -18.23 13.09
C ARG A 269 -1.95 -16.93 12.37
N TRP A 270 -1.12 -16.09 12.98
CA TRP A 270 -0.65 -14.84 12.38
C TRP A 270 0.58 -15.01 11.48
N GLY A 271 1.14 -16.21 11.38
CA GLY A 271 2.25 -16.51 10.49
C GLY A 271 3.64 -16.21 11.06
N LEU A 272 3.76 -15.95 12.37
CA LEU A 272 5.06 -15.72 13.02
C LEU A 272 5.96 -16.96 12.90
N LYS A 273 7.25 -16.75 12.59
CA LYS A 273 8.28 -17.79 12.52
C LYS A 273 9.53 -17.38 13.28
N LYS A 274 10.46 -18.32 13.47
CA LYS A 274 11.81 -18.02 13.95
C LYS A 274 12.58 -17.27 12.87
N GLY A 275 13.16 -16.13 13.22
CA GLY A 275 13.63 -15.15 12.25
C GLY A 275 12.45 -14.35 11.65
N ALA A 276 12.73 -13.18 11.09
CA ALA A 276 11.70 -12.42 10.39
C ALA A 276 11.29 -13.15 9.09
N THR A 277 10.02 -13.03 8.69
CA THR A 277 9.49 -13.78 7.54
C THR A 277 9.45 -12.92 6.28
N GLY A 278 10.22 -13.28 5.25
CA GLY A 278 10.23 -12.52 3.99
C GLY A 278 11.07 -11.24 4.06
N GLY A 279 11.43 -10.70 2.88
CA GLY A 279 12.21 -9.46 2.74
C GLY A 279 13.65 -9.46 3.28
N GLY A 280 14.04 -10.47 4.07
CA GLY A 280 15.35 -10.54 4.71
C GLY A 280 15.52 -9.56 5.88
N TYR A 281 14.42 -9.11 6.49
CA TYR A 281 14.46 -8.18 7.61
C TYR A 281 15.15 -8.80 8.83
N ARG A 282 16.08 -8.05 9.44
CA ARG A 282 16.79 -8.50 10.65
C ARG A 282 16.68 -7.50 11.79
N TRP A 283 15.54 -6.81 11.86
CA TRP A 283 15.28 -5.76 12.85
C TRP A 283 15.39 -6.29 14.28
N HIS A 284 14.82 -7.47 14.55
CA HIS A 284 14.86 -8.13 15.85
C HIS A 284 16.29 -8.35 16.42
N GLU A 285 17.32 -8.38 15.58
CA GLU A 285 18.71 -8.54 16.01
C GLU A 285 19.30 -7.27 16.63
N HIS A 286 18.74 -6.09 16.30
CA HIS A 286 19.22 -4.79 16.79
C HIS A 286 18.14 -3.91 17.43
N ASP A 287 16.87 -4.31 17.36
CA ASP A 287 15.75 -3.72 18.05
C ASP A 287 14.90 -4.83 18.69
N ALA A 288 15.04 -4.99 20.00
CA ALA A 288 14.36 -6.02 20.78
C ALA A 288 12.83 -5.93 20.71
N ARG A 289 12.27 -4.78 20.30
CA ARG A 289 10.83 -4.61 20.07
C ARG A 289 10.28 -5.60 19.03
N PHE A 290 11.08 -5.94 18.03
CA PHE A 290 10.72 -6.87 16.96
C PHE A 290 11.07 -8.34 17.28
N ASP A 291 11.62 -8.60 18.45
CA ASP A 291 11.87 -9.95 18.98
C ASP A 291 10.69 -10.36 19.88
N ALA A 292 9.79 -11.18 19.36
CA ALA A 292 8.60 -11.64 20.08
C ALA A 292 8.94 -12.58 21.25
N THR A 293 10.16 -13.12 21.33
CA THR A 293 10.58 -13.87 22.53
C THR A 293 10.83 -12.96 23.73
N LYS A 294 11.17 -11.69 23.46
CA LYS A 294 11.35 -10.63 24.47
C LYS A 294 10.09 -9.79 24.66
N ASN A 295 9.40 -9.47 23.57
CA ASN A 295 8.20 -8.62 23.54
C ASN A 295 7.04 -9.35 22.85
N PRO A 296 6.46 -10.40 23.46
CA PRO A 296 5.47 -11.27 22.80
C PRO A 296 4.16 -10.57 22.42
N ASN A 297 3.85 -9.44 23.05
CA ASN A 297 2.67 -8.64 22.74
C ASN A 297 2.93 -7.55 21.69
N GLU A 298 4.17 -7.27 21.30
CA GLU A 298 4.43 -6.25 20.28
C GLU A 298 3.79 -6.58 18.93
N PRO A 299 3.81 -7.83 18.41
CA PRO A 299 3.09 -8.17 17.18
C PRO A 299 1.59 -7.86 17.22
N ASN A 300 0.94 -7.95 18.39
CA ASN A 300 -0.50 -7.64 18.54
C ASN A 300 -0.81 -6.15 18.31
N ARG A 301 0.21 -5.28 18.44
CA ARG A 301 0.12 -3.82 18.29
C ARG A 301 0.21 -3.36 16.83
N PHE A 302 0.26 -4.29 15.87
CA PHE A 302 0.26 -4.05 14.41
C PHE A 302 -0.79 -4.89 13.69
N GLY A 303 -1.05 -4.60 12.42
CA GLY A 303 -2.12 -5.22 11.62
C GLY A 303 -3.45 -4.46 11.72
N TRP A 304 -3.37 -3.15 11.94
CA TRP A 304 -4.54 -2.29 12.14
C TRP A 304 -4.68 -1.30 10.99
N ILE A 305 -5.91 -0.83 10.77
CA ILE A 305 -6.13 0.42 10.06
C ILE A 305 -5.68 1.58 10.95
N VAL A 306 -4.85 2.47 10.41
CA VAL A 306 -4.34 3.66 11.10
C VAL A 306 -4.91 4.90 10.41
N GLU A 307 -5.54 5.76 11.20
CA GLU A 307 -6.10 7.02 10.73
C GLU A 307 -5.13 8.18 10.99
N ILE A 308 -4.94 9.02 9.99
CA ILE A 308 -4.03 10.16 9.96
C ILE A 308 -4.81 11.39 9.50
N ASP A 309 -4.65 12.51 10.21
CA ASP A 309 -5.11 13.81 9.75
C ASP A 309 -3.99 14.47 8.90
N PRO A 310 -4.16 14.56 7.56
CA PRO A 310 -3.14 15.14 6.70
C PRO A 310 -3.02 16.66 6.88
N TYR A 311 -4.04 17.33 7.41
CA TYR A 311 -4.09 18.78 7.66
C TYR A 311 -3.63 19.14 9.08
N ASN A 312 -2.99 18.22 9.80
CA ASN A 312 -2.40 18.53 11.08
C ASN A 312 -1.09 17.74 11.25
N PRO A 313 0.07 18.34 10.92
CA PRO A 313 1.35 17.65 10.97
C PRO A 313 1.75 17.23 12.40
N SER A 314 1.15 17.85 13.43
CA SER A 314 1.38 17.54 14.84
C SER A 314 0.43 16.49 15.43
N SER A 315 -0.64 16.11 14.70
CA SER A 315 -1.63 15.15 15.16
C SER A 315 -1.00 13.77 15.41
N THR A 316 -1.41 13.04 16.43
CA THR A 316 -0.93 11.66 16.64
C THR A 316 -1.76 10.68 15.81
N PRO A 317 -1.18 9.84 14.93
CA PRO A 317 -1.92 8.81 14.20
C PRO A 317 -2.59 7.82 15.15
N ILE A 318 -3.77 7.32 14.76
CA ILE A 318 -4.60 6.48 15.63
C ILE A 318 -4.88 5.13 14.97
N LYS A 319 -4.43 4.04 15.60
CA LYS A 319 -4.81 2.68 15.24
C LYS A 319 -6.26 2.42 15.66
N ARG A 320 -7.14 2.10 14.71
CA ARG A 320 -8.60 1.96 14.93
C ARG A 320 -9.00 0.52 15.16
N SER A 321 -8.89 0.05 16.40
CA SER A 321 -9.10 -1.37 16.73
C SER A 321 -10.52 -1.90 16.50
N ALA A 322 -11.52 -1.01 16.42
CA ALA A 322 -12.90 -1.38 16.12
C ALA A 322 -13.07 -1.96 14.70
N LEU A 323 -12.15 -1.68 13.77
CA LEU A 323 -12.17 -2.24 12.41
C LEU A 323 -11.61 -3.67 12.35
N GLY A 324 -11.13 -4.20 13.47
CA GLY A 324 -10.47 -5.50 13.54
C GLY A 324 -8.99 -5.43 13.19
N ARG A 325 -8.30 -6.54 13.49
CA ARG A 325 -6.89 -6.76 13.14
C ARG A 325 -6.85 -7.75 11.99
N ALA A 326 -6.10 -7.45 10.93
CA ALA A 326 -6.00 -8.28 9.74
C ALA A 326 -4.65 -8.09 9.03
N ALA A 327 -4.41 -8.94 8.02
CA ALA A 327 -3.41 -8.83 6.98
C ALA A 327 -4.12 -9.19 5.68
#